data_AF-S9VDI2-F1
#
_entry.id   AF-S9VDI2-F1
#
_cell.length_a   1.000
_cell.length_b   1.000
_cell.length_c   1.000
_cell.angle_alpha   90.00
_cell.angle_beta   90.00
_cell.angle_gamma   90.00
#
_symmetry.space_group_name_H-M   'P 1'
#
loop_
_entity.id
_entity.type
_entity.pdbx_description
1 polymer ?
#
loop_
_entity_poly.entity_id
_entity_poly.type
_entity_poly.pdbx_seq_one_letter_code
_entity_poly.pdbx_strand_id
1 'polypeptide(L)'
;MNRTHQNVFLSFFTLTVMSQLELLWPHPTSPYVLLGISERADIGEIRGAFKRRALETHPDKCGPTAGESFLLVKEAATLLLDPYQRSQYDQLRLQTTVRLTGEVSDSYRLGEDFDLTAEETGYQVYQRECRCGGLYEVIVFEGEKRTVVRCECDCCSLTVEVDLSAS
;
A
#
# COMPACT_ATOMS: atom_id res chain seq x y z
N MET A 1 39.39 -9.60 5.03
CA MET A 1 38.86 -10.88 4.52
C MET A 1 37.66 -10.52 3.65
N ASN A 2 37.88 -10.58 2.34
CA ASN A 2 36.99 -10.04 1.32
C ASN A 2 35.69 -10.83 1.23
N ARG A 3 34.55 -10.13 1.28
CA ARG A 3 33.35 -10.55 0.57
C ARG A 3 33.02 -9.47 -0.46
N THR A 4 33.54 -9.77 -1.63
CA THR A 4 33.16 -9.33 -2.98
C THR A 4 31.75 -8.77 -3.11
N HIS A 5 31.69 -7.54 -3.62
CA HIS A 5 30.62 -7.04 -4.47
C HIS A 5 30.21 -8.08 -5.51
N GLN A 6 28.92 -8.41 -5.57
CA GLN A 6 28.29 -9.06 -6.72
C GLN A 6 26.78 -8.78 -6.70
N ASN A 7 26.38 -7.80 -7.53
CA ASN A 7 25.14 -7.71 -8.31
C ASN A 7 23.85 -8.33 -7.74
N VAL A 8 23.05 -7.53 -7.05
CA VAL A 8 21.58 -7.45 -7.16
C VAL A 8 21.23 -6.09 -6.56
N PHE A 9 20.66 -5.09 -7.23
CA PHE A 9 19.31 -5.08 -7.77
C PHE A 9 19.26 -3.92 -8.75
N LEU A 10 18.94 -4.22 -10.00
CA LEU A 10 18.51 -3.21 -10.96
C LEU A 10 17.39 -2.40 -10.30
N SER A 11 17.63 -1.10 -10.22
CA SER A 11 16.65 -0.04 -10.06
C SER A 11 15.27 -0.43 -10.61
N PHE A 12 14.40 -0.90 -9.72
CA PHE A 12 12.94 -0.88 -9.89
C PHE A 12 12.40 0.52 -9.58
N PHE A 13 13.17 1.56 -9.89
CA PHE A 13 12.89 2.97 -9.54
C PHE A 13 12.11 3.70 -10.65
N THR A 14 11.45 2.99 -11.58
CA THR A 14 10.58 3.59 -12.62
C THR A 14 9.19 2.98 -12.71
N LEU A 15 8.62 2.51 -11.60
CA LEU A 15 7.19 2.26 -11.45
C LEU A 15 6.68 2.91 -10.16
N THR A 16 6.89 4.21 -10.06
CA THR A 16 6.25 5.04 -9.03
C THR A 16 4.73 5.00 -9.25
N VAL A 17 4.00 4.64 -8.18
CA VAL A 17 2.57 4.91 -7.96
C VAL A 17 1.55 3.99 -8.66
N MET A 18 1.68 2.68 -8.50
CA MET A 18 0.45 1.87 -8.35
C MET A 18 0.43 1.44 -6.90
N SER A 19 -0.50 1.99 -6.13
CA SER A 19 -0.72 1.51 -4.75
C SER A 19 -0.90 0.00 -4.84
N GLN A 20 -0.25 -0.80 -3.97
CA GLN A 20 -0.45 -2.25 -3.98
C GLN A 20 -1.94 -2.63 -3.87
N LEU A 21 -2.76 -1.73 -3.32
CA LEU A 21 -4.22 -1.83 -3.28
C LEU A 21 -4.88 -1.69 -4.67
N GLU A 22 -4.37 -0.81 -5.54
CA GLU A 22 -4.86 -0.63 -6.93
C GLU A 22 -4.51 -1.84 -7.82
N LEU A 23 -3.41 -2.53 -7.53
CA LEU A 23 -3.07 -3.78 -8.24
C LEU A 23 -4.01 -4.93 -7.85
N LEU A 24 -4.46 -4.97 -6.61
CA LEU A 24 -5.33 -6.04 -6.11
C LEU A 24 -6.81 -5.74 -6.36
N TRP A 25 -7.21 -4.47 -6.34
CA TRP A 25 -8.57 -4.01 -6.58
C TRP A 25 -8.56 -2.62 -7.25
N PRO A 26 -8.54 -2.56 -8.60
CA PRO A 26 -8.41 -1.31 -9.37
C PRO A 26 -9.74 -0.55 -9.49
N HIS A 27 -10.57 -0.54 -8.44
CA HIS A 27 -11.89 0.10 -8.48
C HIS A 27 -12.08 1.07 -7.31
N PRO A 28 -12.77 2.21 -7.52
CA PRO A 28 -12.95 3.24 -6.49
C PRO A 28 -13.87 2.79 -5.35
N THR A 29 -14.72 1.79 -5.60
CA THR A 29 -15.68 1.27 -4.61
C THR A 29 -15.14 -0.01 -4.00
N SER A 30 -15.11 -0.12 -2.67
CA SER A 30 -14.72 -1.34 -1.96
C SER A 30 -15.53 -2.57 -2.40
N PRO A 31 -14.91 -3.77 -2.50
CA PRO A 31 -15.61 -5.01 -2.84
C PRO A 31 -16.68 -5.37 -1.80
N TYR A 32 -16.50 -4.96 -0.54
CA TYR A 32 -17.51 -5.11 0.52
C TYR A 32 -18.75 -4.24 0.26
N VAL A 33 -18.53 -2.99 -0.15
CA VAL A 33 -19.62 -2.05 -0.50
C VAL A 33 -20.34 -2.54 -1.76
N LEU A 34 -19.62 -3.04 -2.75
CA LEU A 34 -20.19 -3.57 -3.99
C LEU A 34 -21.10 -4.78 -3.71
N LEU A 35 -20.67 -5.70 -2.84
CA LEU A 35 -21.49 -6.83 -2.41
C LEU A 35 -22.57 -6.44 -1.39
N GLY A 36 -22.46 -5.28 -0.75
CA GLY A 36 -23.39 -4.80 0.28
C GLY A 36 -23.28 -5.59 1.58
N ILE A 37 -22.06 -5.91 2.01
CA ILE A 37 -21.75 -6.70 3.20
C ILE A 37 -20.78 -5.97 4.14
N SER A 38 -20.72 -6.41 5.39
CA SER A 38 -19.74 -5.91 6.35
C SER A 38 -18.33 -6.40 6.01
N GLU A 39 -17.30 -5.63 6.39
CA GLU A 39 -15.90 -6.06 6.31
C GLU A 39 -15.61 -7.30 7.17
N ARG A 40 -16.44 -7.53 8.20
CA ARG A 40 -16.39 -8.70 9.09
C ARG A 40 -17.20 -9.89 8.57
N ALA A 41 -17.77 -9.79 7.37
CA ALA A 41 -18.65 -10.83 6.85
C ALA A 41 -17.94 -12.17 6.69
N ASP A 42 -18.64 -13.25 7.03
CA ASP A 42 -18.11 -14.60 6.85
C ASP A 42 -18.22 -15.08 5.39
N ILE A 43 -17.63 -16.25 5.09
CA ILE A 43 -17.64 -16.83 3.74
C ILE A 43 -19.08 -17.14 3.27
N GLY A 44 -19.97 -17.53 4.18
CA GLY A 44 -21.38 -17.81 3.88
C GLY A 44 -22.12 -16.56 3.45
N GLU A 45 -21.92 -15.45 4.16
CA GLU A 45 -22.47 -14.13 3.87
C GLU A 45 -21.97 -13.60 2.52
N ILE A 46 -20.68 -13.74 2.23
CA ILE A 46 -20.09 -13.36 0.93
C ILE A 46 -20.74 -14.15 -0.22
N ARG A 47 -20.87 -15.48 -0.07
CA ARG A 47 -21.52 -16.33 -1.10
C ARG A 47 -23.00 -15.97 -1.27
N GLY A 48 -23.70 -15.69 -0.18
CA GLY A 48 -25.10 -15.27 -0.22
C GLY A 48 -25.30 -13.92 -0.92
N ALA A 49 -24.43 -12.95 -0.61
CA ALA A 49 -24.42 -11.64 -1.25
C ALA A 49 -24.11 -11.73 -2.75
N PHE A 50 -23.10 -12.51 -3.14
CA PHE A 50 -22.79 -12.74 -4.55
C PHE A 50 -23.99 -13.31 -5.32
N LYS A 51 -24.66 -14.35 -4.80
CA LYS A 51 -25.85 -14.93 -5.45
C LYS A 51 -26.96 -13.90 -5.67
N ARG A 52 -27.25 -13.09 -4.67
CA ARG A 52 -28.28 -12.04 -4.75
C ARG A 52 -27.90 -10.96 -5.77
N ARG A 53 -26.69 -10.43 -5.69
CA ARG A 53 -26.18 -9.41 -6.63
C ARG A 53 -26.07 -9.92 -8.06
N ALA A 54 -25.66 -11.17 -8.25
CA ALA A 54 -25.61 -11.83 -9.55
C ALA A 54 -26.98 -11.90 -10.23
N LEU A 55 -28.05 -12.13 -9.47
CA LEU A 55 -29.43 -12.16 -9.99
C LEU A 55 -29.95 -10.76 -10.33
N GLU A 56 -29.55 -9.75 -9.56
CA GLU A 56 -29.91 -8.33 -9.78
C GLU A 56 -29.18 -7.72 -10.99
N THR A 57 -27.96 -8.17 -11.26
CA THR A 57 -27.08 -7.60 -12.29
C THR A 57 -27.01 -8.45 -13.57
N HIS A 58 -27.76 -9.54 -13.66
CA HIS A 58 -27.64 -10.47 -14.77
C HIS A 58 -28.03 -9.81 -16.11
N PRO A 59 -27.19 -9.90 -17.16
CA PRO A 59 -27.42 -9.22 -18.44
C PRO A 59 -28.72 -9.66 -19.14
N ASP A 60 -29.19 -10.89 -18.89
CA ASP A 60 -30.47 -11.40 -19.39
C ASP A 60 -31.69 -10.62 -18.87
N LYS A 61 -31.60 -10.02 -17.68
CA LYS A 61 -32.70 -9.25 -17.07
C LYS A 61 -32.57 -7.74 -17.24
N CYS A 62 -31.33 -7.24 -17.33
CA CYS A 62 -31.05 -5.81 -17.25
C CYS A 62 -30.39 -5.23 -18.52
N GLY A 63 -30.25 -6.05 -19.57
CA GLY A 63 -29.67 -5.63 -20.85
C GLY A 63 -28.14 -5.58 -20.85
N PRO A 64 -27.53 -5.26 -22.00
CA PRO A 64 -26.07 -5.35 -22.20
C PRO A 64 -25.25 -4.41 -21.30
N THR A 65 -25.83 -3.29 -20.85
CA THR A 65 -25.19 -2.35 -19.91
C THR A 65 -25.06 -2.90 -18.49
N ALA A 66 -25.80 -3.96 -18.13
CA ALA A 66 -25.68 -4.61 -16.82
C ALA A 66 -24.51 -5.62 -16.75
N GLY A 67 -23.95 -6.01 -17.90
CA GLY A 67 -22.82 -6.95 -17.96
C GLY A 67 -21.59 -6.45 -17.21
N GLU A 68 -21.31 -5.15 -17.27
CA GLU A 68 -20.21 -4.52 -16.53
C GLU A 68 -20.43 -4.61 -15.01
N SER A 69 -21.66 -4.39 -14.54
CA SER A 69 -22.01 -4.52 -13.12
C SER A 69 -21.88 -5.96 -12.62
N PHE A 70 -22.27 -6.95 -13.43
CA PHE A 70 -22.12 -8.36 -13.08
C PHE A 70 -20.66 -8.78 -12.98
N LEU A 71 -19.81 -8.33 -13.91
CA LEU A 71 -18.38 -8.63 -13.89
C LEU A 71 -17.71 -8.07 -12.64
N LEU A 72 -18.01 -6.82 -12.27
CA LEU A 72 -17.48 -6.19 -11.05
C LEU A 72 -17.91 -6.96 -9.78
N VAL A 73 -19.19 -7.35 -9.70
CA VAL A 73 -19.72 -8.15 -8.58
C VAL A 73 -19.01 -9.50 -8.48
N LYS A 74 -18.75 -10.15 -9.63
CA LYS A 74 -18.01 -11.41 -9.69
C LYS A 74 -16.56 -11.25 -9.25
N GLU A 75 -15.89 -10.18 -9.68
CA GLU A 75 -14.53 -9.87 -9.30
C GLU A 75 -14.41 -9.63 -7.78
N ALA A 76 -15.31 -8.81 -7.21
CA ALA A 76 -15.37 -8.57 -5.77
C ALA A 76 -15.56 -9.86 -4.96
N ALA A 77 -16.49 -10.71 -5.39
CA ALA A 77 -16.73 -11.99 -4.73
C ALA A 77 -15.51 -12.92 -4.86
N THR A 78 -14.82 -12.93 -6.00
CA THR A 78 -13.64 -13.77 -6.22
C THR A 78 -12.52 -13.37 -5.26
N LEU A 79 -12.23 -12.07 -5.16
CA LEU A 79 -11.23 -11.52 -4.24
C LEU A 79 -11.56 -11.84 -2.78
N LEU A 80 -12.82 -11.67 -2.36
CA LEU A 80 -13.22 -11.86 -0.95
C LEU A 80 -13.40 -13.32 -0.54
N LEU A 81 -13.64 -14.23 -1.49
CA LEU A 81 -13.76 -15.67 -1.22
C LEU A 81 -12.40 -16.37 -1.11
N ASP A 82 -11.37 -15.83 -1.74
CA ASP A 82 -10.01 -16.31 -1.57
C ASP A 82 -9.43 -15.76 -0.24
N PRO A 83 -9.08 -16.62 0.73
CA PRO A 83 -8.63 -16.17 2.04
C PRO A 83 -7.30 -15.42 1.98
N TYR A 84 -6.43 -15.75 1.03
CA TYR A 84 -5.13 -15.10 0.85
C TYR A 84 -5.30 -13.71 0.25
N GLN A 85 -6.06 -13.59 -0.85
CA GLN A 85 -6.34 -12.30 -1.48
C GLN A 85 -7.14 -11.37 -0.56
N ARG A 86 -8.13 -11.90 0.17
CA ARG A 86 -8.87 -11.13 1.17
C ARG A 86 -7.95 -10.59 2.26
N SER A 87 -7.06 -11.44 2.81
CA SER A 87 -6.11 -11.03 3.83
C SER A 87 -5.16 -9.93 3.33
N GLN A 88 -4.65 -10.06 2.11
CA GLN A 88 -3.79 -9.05 1.51
C GLN A 88 -4.55 -7.73 1.30
N TYR A 89 -5.77 -7.79 0.76
CA TYR A 89 -6.63 -6.63 0.56
C TYR A 89 -6.93 -5.91 1.88
N ASP A 90 -7.28 -6.67 2.92
CA ASP A 90 -7.57 -6.14 4.25
C ASP A 90 -6.34 -5.48 4.87
N GLN A 91 -5.17 -6.11 4.77
CA GLN A 91 -3.91 -5.54 5.26
C GLN A 91 -3.58 -4.21 4.56
N LEU A 92 -3.63 -4.18 3.23
CA LEU A 92 -3.33 -2.97 2.45
C LEU A 92 -4.33 -1.84 2.72
N ARG A 93 -5.61 -2.17 2.86
CA ARG A 93 -6.65 -1.19 3.23
C ARG A 93 -6.36 -0.58 4.61
N LEU A 94 -6.03 -1.40 5.60
CA LEU A 94 -5.70 -0.94 6.94
C LEU A 94 -4.43 -0.07 6.95
N GLN A 95 -3.39 -0.49 6.23
CA GLN A 95 -2.15 0.28 6.11
C GLN A 95 -2.42 1.67 5.50
N THR A 96 -3.24 1.72 4.44
CA THR A 96 -3.65 2.98 3.80
C THR A 96 -4.42 3.86 4.76
N THR A 97 -5.38 3.29 5.51
CA THR A 97 -6.16 4.04 6.51
C THR A 97 -5.26 4.66 7.57
N VAL A 98 -4.31 3.89 8.11
CA VAL A 98 -3.37 4.38 9.12
C VAL A 98 -2.45 5.47 8.54
N ARG A 99 -1.95 5.30 7.31
CA ARG A 99 -1.16 6.36 6.63
C ARG A 99 -1.95 7.66 6.47
N LEU A 100 -3.23 7.58 6.12
CA LEU A 100 -4.11 8.75 6.01
C LEU A 100 -4.36 9.45 7.34
N THR A 101 -4.33 8.74 8.47
CA THR A 101 -4.42 9.39 9.79
C THR A 101 -3.19 10.22 10.11
N GLY A 102 -2.05 9.92 9.47
CA GLY A 102 -0.81 10.69 9.61
C GLY A 102 -0.24 10.68 11.02
N GLU A 103 -0.59 9.68 11.83
CA GLU A 103 -0.11 9.56 13.20
C GLU A 103 1.39 9.26 13.19
N VAL A 104 2.15 10.15 13.83
CA VAL A 104 3.61 10.03 13.92
C VAL A 104 3.93 9.08 15.06
N SER A 105 4.52 7.95 14.73
CA SER A 105 4.88 6.91 15.70
C SER A 105 6.12 7.27 16.50
N ASP A 106 7.08 8.00 15.92
CA ASP A 106 8.35 8.37 16.54
C ASP A 106 8.97 9.57 15.79
N SER A 107 9.93 10.24 16.43
CA SER A 107 10.74 11.30 15.84
C SER A 107 12.22 10.97 15.91
N TYR A 108 12.96 11.22 14.83
CA TYR A 108 14.38 10.90 14.67
C TYR A 108 15.16 12.08 14.10
N ARG A 109 16.48 12.08 14.27
CA ARG A 109 17.39 13.05 13.64
C ARG A 109 18.17 12.39 12.53
N LEU A 110 18.13 12.97 11.33
CA LEU A 110 18.74 12.33 10.15
C LEU A 110 20.22 11.96 10.37
N GLY A 111 21.03 12.88 10.90
CA GLY A 111 22.47 12.66 11.09
C GLY A 111 22.86 11.71 12.22
N GLU A 112 21.94 11.37 13.13
CA GLU A 112 22.20 10.48 14.28
C GLU A 112 21.56 9.10 14.10
N ASP A 113 20.36 9.07 13.51
CA ASP A 113 19.46 7.92 13.52
C ASP A 113 19.39 7.17 12.19
N PHE A 114 19.93 7.75 11.12
CA PHE A 114 19.92 7.17 9.77
C PHE A 114 21.34 7.02 9.21
N ASP A 115 21.54 5.96 8.46
CA ASP A 115 22.80 5.67 7.76
C ASP A 115 22.75 6.23 6.34
N LEU A 116 23.80 6.94 5.91
CA LEU A 116 23.98 7.36 4.52
C LEU A 116 24.29 6.13 3.65
N THR A 117 23.42 5.80 2.70
CA THR A 117 23.56 4.62 1.84
C THR A 117 23.93 4.95 0.40
N ALA A 118 23.61 6.15 -0.09
CA ALA A 118 24.03 6.63 -1.39
C ALA A 118 24.22 8.15 -1.41
N GLU A 119 25.19 8.61 -2.19
CA GLU A 119 25.47 10.02 -2.44
C GLU A 119 25.77 10.21 -3.93
N GLU A 120 24.95 11.02 -4.59
CA GLU A 120 25.12 11.39 -5.98
C GLU A 120 25.11 12.92 -6.12
N THR A 121 25.53 13.43 -7.28
CA THR A 121 25.47 14.86 -7.55
C THR A 121 24.03 15.36 -7.52
N GLY A 122 23.68 16.09 -6.46
CA GLY A 122 22.38 16.72 -6.26
C GLY A 122 21.47 16.07 -5.22
N TYR A 123 21.80 14.88 -4.68
CA TYR A 123 21.02 14.27 -3.59
C TYR A 123 21.78 13.22 -2.78
N GLN A 124 21.35 13.04 -1.54
CA GLN A 124 21.85 12.04 -0.58
C GLN A 124 20.68 11.15 -0.11
N VAL A 125 20.94 9.85 0.04
CA VAL A 125 19.95 8.85 0.47
C VAL A 125 20.36 8.28 1.82
N TYR A 126 19.44 8.38 2.77
CA TYR A 126 19.60 7.93 4.14
C TYR A 126 18.59 6.84 4.45
N GLN A 127 19.01 5.77 5.14
CA GLN A 127 18.15 4.64 5.47
C GLN A 127 18.25 4.24 6.94
N ARG A 128 17.14 3.70 7.47
CA ARG A 128 17.07 3.11 8.81
C ARG A 128 16.13 1.91 8.81
N GLU A 129 16.45 0.87 9.57
CA GLU A 129 15.54 -0.25 9.81
C GLU A 129 14.36 0.14 10.73
N CYS A 130 13.16 -0.23 10.29
CA CYS A 130 11.94 -0.14 11.07
C CYS A 130 11.82 -1.34 12.02
N ARG A 131 11.06 -1.19 13.12
CA ARG A 131 10.80 -2.27 14.09
C ARG A 131 10.13 -3.52 13.49
N CYS A 132 9.49 -3.38 12.32
CA CYS A 132 8.92 -4.52 11.58
C CYS A 132 9.93 -5.24 10.66
N GLY A 133 11.16 -4.73 10.57
CA GLY A 133 12.19 -5.21 9.62
C GLY A 133 12.11 -4.58 8.22
N GLY A 134 11.18 -3.65 7.98
CA GLY A 134 11.17 -2.80 6.78
C GLY A 134 12.18 -1.66 6.88
N LEU A 135 12.18 -0.76 5.89
CA LEU A 135 13.08 0.38 5.80
C LEU A 135 12.32 1.71 5.81
N TYR A 136 12.90 2.68 6.49
CA TYR A 136 12.64 4.10 6.30
C TYR A 136 13.72 4.65 5.36
N GLU A 137 13.31 5.33 4.30
CA GLU A 137 14.22 5.97 3.34
C GLU A 137 13.93 7.47 3.26
N VAL A 138 14.98 8.28 3.41
CA VAL A 138 14.92 9.73 3.31
C VAL A 138 15.89 10.19 2.24
N ILE A 139 15.37 10.89 1.24
CA ILE A 139 16.16 11.47 0.15
C ILE A 139 16.24 12.98 0.39
N VAL A 140 17.45 13.48 0.57
CA VAL A 140 17.72 14.91 0.75
C VAL A 140 18.29 15.46 -0.54
N PHE A 141 17.60 16.41 -1.17
CA PHE A 141 18.07 17.09 -2.37
C PHE A 141 18.95 18.28 -2.01
N GLU A 142 19.91 18.60 -2.88
CA GLU A 142 20.75 19.79 -2.72
C GLU A 142 19.89 21.06 -2.73
N GLY A 143 19.98 21.86 -1.65
CA GLY A 143 19.17 23.06 -1.46
C GLY A 143 17.78 22.83 -0.85
N GLU A 144 17.52 21.63 -0.30
CA GLU A 144 16.31 21.34 0.46
C GLU A 144 16.13 22.34 1.62
N LYS A 145 14.93 22.94 1.74
CA LYS A 145 14.62 23.94 2.78
C LYS A 145 13.81 23.36 3.93
N ARG A 146 13.32 22.13 3.80
CA ARG A 146 12.56 21.45 4.85
C ARG A 146 13.48 21.16 6.02
N THR A 147 12.99 21.47 7.22
CA THR A 147 13.69 21.12 8.47
C THR A 147 13.19 19.80 9.04
N VAL A 148 11.96 19.40 8.71
CA VAL A 148 11.36 18.13 9.15
C VAL A 148 10.65 17.49 7.98
N VAL A 149 10.83 16.19 7.80
CA VAL A 149 10.12 15.37 6.82
C VAL A 149 9.43 14.21 7.50
N ARG A 150 8.32 13.76 6.91
CA ARG A 150 7.65 12.53 7.33
C ARG A 150 8.12 11.40 6.44
N CYS A 151 8.58 10.32 7.06
CA CYS A 151 9.06 9.13 6.39
C CYS A 151 8.12 7.96 6.75
N GLU A 152 7.63 7.26 5.74
CA GLU A 152 6.80 6.07 5.90
C GLU A 152 7.66 4.82 5.78
N CYS A 153 7.37 3.79 6.57
CA CYS A 153 8.00 2.50 6.38
C CYS A 153 7.46 1.84 5.09
N ASP A 154 8.35 1.22 4.32
CA ASP A 154 8.00 0.47 3.10
C ASP A 154 7.16 -0.80 3.37
N CYS A 155 7.26 -1.37 4.58
CA CYS A 155 6.67 -2.66 4.92
C CYS A 155 5.39 -2.52 5.79
N CYS A 156 5.36 -1.54 6.70
CA CYS A 156 4.24 -1.35 7.61
C CYS A 156 3.55 0.02 7.41
N SER A 157 2.66 0.36 8.35
CA SER A 157 1.93 1.62 8.36
C SER A 157 2.52 2.67 9.29
N LEU A 158 3.73 2.43 9.83
CA LEU A 158 4.38 3.38 10.72
C LEU A 158 4.93 4.55 9.90
N THR A 159 4.66 5.75 10.42
CA THR A 159 5.18 7.01 9.91
C THR A 159 5.99 7.67 11.00
N VAL A 160 7.16 8.21 10.65
CA VAL A 160 8.08 8.87 11.59
C VAL A 160 8.40 10.29 11.11
N GLU A 161 8.68 11.19 12.03
CA GLU A 161 9.21 12.51 11.71
C GLU A 161 10.73 12.49 11.77
N VAL A 162 11.38 13.05 10.76
CA VAL A 162 12.84 13.08 10.64
C VAL A 162 13.29 14.53 10.53
N ASP A 163 14.07 14.97 11.51
CA ASP A 163 14.68 16.29 11.55
C ASP A 163 15.94 16.31 10.66
N LEU A 164 15.95 17.21 9.68
CA LEU A 164 17.01 17.44 8.70
C LEU A 164 17.99 18.54 9.12
N SER A 165 17.75 19.24 10.24
CA SER A 165 18.55 20.40 10.65
C SER A 165 19.99 20.09 11.09
N ALA A 166 20.38 18.81 11.14
CA ALA A 166 21.66 18.33 11.65
C ALA A 166 22.50 17.53 10.63
N SER A 167 22.13 17.53 9.34
CA SER A 167 22.91 16.89 8.26
C SER A 167 23.96 17.82 7.66
#